data_AF-A0A3D5K0Y5-F1
#
_entry.id   AF-A0A3D5K0Y5-F1
#
_cell.length_a   1.000
_cell.length_b   1.000
_cell.length_c   1.000
_cell.angle_alpha   90.00
_cell.angle_beta   90.00
_cell.angle_gamma   90.00
#
_symmetry.space_group_name_H-M   'P 1'
#
loop_
_entity.id
_entity.type
_entity.pdbx_description
1 polymer ?
#
loop_
_entity_poly.entity_id
_entity_poly.type
_entity_poly.pdbx_seq_one_letter_code
_entity_poly.pdbx_strand_id
1 'polypeptide(L)'
;MKFLVRFSLALGLVGTVTTSALHAQGSSLETRSLKENVSRLQSQLEDLMLSYTALKKEVDSLRSELRKVRAQFNQKDPTAATRGDIENLAKTIREVDRKRSADKELILKEMKSLVQNITKSRPNTTPPAATPRSEKGFEHSVQGGETISAIIAAYNDVLKSQGAKKRITLKSVLDANPKLNPRSIQIGQILFIPDPR
;
A
#
# COMPACT_ATOMS: atom_id res chain seq x y z
N MET A 1 -112.67 -93.05 10.24
CA MET A 1 -111.56 -93.82 9.62
C MET A 1 -110.39 -92.86 9.40
N LYS A 2 -109.45 -92.83 10.35
CA LYS A 2 -108.05 -93.31 10.22
C LYS A 2 -107.12 -92.32 9.46
N PHE A 3 -106.46 -91.44 10.23
CA PHE A 3 -104.97 -91.29 10.43
C PHE A 3 -104.29 -90.45 9.32
N LEU A 4 -103.44 -89.44 9.59
CA LEU A 4 -102.09 -89.52 10.19
C LEU A 4 -101.60 -88.05 10.47
N VAL A 5 -101.11 -87.66 11.68
CA VAL A 5 -99.70 -87.78 12.20
C VAL A 5 -98.79 -86.69 11.58
N ARG A 6 -98.16 -85.69 12.25
CA ARG A 6 -97.72 -85.50 13.65
C ARG A 6 -97.63 -84.02 14.07
N PHE A 7 -97.83 -83.79 15.37
CA PHE A 7 -97.43 -82.61 16.14
C PHE A 7 -96.39 -83.06 17.19
N SER A 8 -95.27 -82.36 17.32
CA SER A 8 -94.25 -82.33 18.41
C SER A 8 -92.95 -81.80 17.77
N LEU A 9 -92.17 -80.85 18.29
CA LEU A 9 -91.94 -80.40 19.66
C LEU A 9 -91.29 -78.99 19.59
N ALA A 10 -91.66 -78.12 20.52
CA ALA A 10 -91.15 -76.76 20.66
C ALA A 10 -89.76 -76.69 21.34
N LEU A 11 -89.20 -75.47 21.32
CA LEU A 11 -88.33 -74.85 22.32
C LEU A 11 -86.84 -74.70 21.95
N GLY A 12 -86.43 -73.45 21.73
CA GLY A 12 -85.02 -73.07 21.59
C GLY A 12 -84.75 -71.67 21.00
N LEU A 13 -85.59 -70.67 21.27
CA LEU A 13 -85.29 -69.27 20.94
C LEU A 13 -85.11 -68.47 22.23
N VAL A 14 -83.90 -68.38 22.76
CA VAL A 14 -83.44 -67.25 23.60
C VAL A 14 -81.92 -67.12 23.53
N GLY A 15 -81.43 -66.02 22.95
CA GLY A 15 -80.37 -65.25 23.59
C GLY A 15 -78.94 -65.29 23.05
N THR A 16 -78.67 -64.89 21.79
CA THR A 16 -77.39 -64.23 21.41
C THR A 16 -77.55 -63.29 20.19
N VAL A 17 -78.31 -62.19 20.29
CA VAL A 17 -78.36 -61.17 19.20
C VAL A 17 -78.14 -59.74 19.71
N THR A 18 -77.74 -59.54 20.96
CA THR A 18 -77.59 -58.18 21.53
C THR A 18 -76.15 -57.67 21.67
N THR A 19 -75.15 -58.30 21.05
CA THR A 19 -73.74 -57.83 21.13
C THR A 19 -73.18 -57.21 19.85
N SER A 20 -73.94 -57.09 18.76
CA SER A 20 -73.44 -56.59 17.47
C SER A 20 -73.57 -55.08 17.26
N ALA A 21 -74.55 -54.41 17.88
CA ALA A 21 -74.75 -52.97 17.68
C ALA A 21 -73.63 -52.11 18.31
N LEU A 22 -73.13 -52.48 19.50
CA LEU A 22 -72.02 -51.79 20.16
C LEU A 22 -70.67 -52.01 19.45
N HIS A 23 -70.43 -53.21 18.90
CA HIS A 23 -69.21 -53.53 18.13
C HIS A 23 -69.19 -52.86 16.73
N ALA A 24 -70.35 -52.69 16.08
CA ALA A 24 -70.44 -51.95 14.83
C ALA A 24 -70.19 -50.45 15.02
N GLN A 25 -70.57 -49.90 16.19
CA GLN A 25 -70.35 -48.49 16.51
C GLN A 25 -68.89 -48.21 16.91
N GLY A 26 -68.24 -49.11 17.65
CA GLY A 26 -66.81 -49.03 17.98
C GLY A 26 -65.90 -49.10 16.74
N SER A 27 -66.17 -50.03 15.82
CA SER A 27 -65.42 -50.14 14.55
C SER A 27 -65.63 -48.93 13.62
N SER A 28 -66.79 -48.27 13.68
CA SER A 28 -67.04 -47.02 12.93
C SER A 28 -66.22 -45.81 13.45
N LEU A 29 -65.95 -45.76 14.76
CA LEU A 29 -65.12 -44.71 15.36
C LEU A 29 -63.63 -44.97 15.12
N GLU A 30 -63.18 -46.22 15.21
CA GLU A 30 -61.82 -46.63 14.87
C GLU A 30 -61.49 -46.41 13.39
N THR A 31 -62.42 -46.72 12.49
CA THR A 31 -62.24 -46.45 11.06
C THR A 31 -62.20 -44.95 10.76
N ARG A 32 -62.96 -44.13 11.51
CA ARG A 32 -62.92 -42.67 11.40
C ARG A 32 -61.60 -42.09 11.90
N SER A 33 -61.10 -42.53 13.06
CA SER A 33 -59.81 -42.06 13.61
C SER A 33 -58.64 -42.51 12.75
N LEU A 34 -58.69 -43.72 12.19
CA LEU A 34 -57.70 -44.21 11.23
C LEU A 34 -57.68 -43.33 9.96
N LYS A 35 -58.84 -43.00 9.42
CA LYS A 35 -58.95 -42.12 8.24
C LYS A 35 -58.38 -40.73 8.51
N GLU A 36 -58.69 -40.16 9.68
CA GLU A 36 -58.15 -38.86 10.09
C GLU A 36 -56.63 -38.88 10.23
N ASN A 37 -56.07 -39.93 10.83
CA ASN A 37 -54.62 -40.13 10.93
C ASN A 37 -53.98 -40.25 9.54
N VAL A 38 -54.59 -40.99 8.61
CA VAL A 38 -54.10 -41.08 7.23
C VAL A 38 -54.12 -39.72 6.54
N SER A 39 -55.20 -38.95 6.67
CA SER A 39 -55.28 -37.61 6.10
C SER A 39 -54.24 -36.66 6.72
N ARG A 40 -53.99 -36.77 8.03
CA ARG A 40 -52.93 -36.00 8.71
C ARG A 40 -51.53 -36.39 8.21
N LEU A 41 -51.25 -37.68 8.06
CA LEU A 41 -49.99 -38.17 7.50
C LEU A 41 -49.80 -37.71 6.05
N GLN A 42 -50.85 -37.70 5.25
CA GLN A 42 -50.81 -37.16 3.88
C GLN A 42 -50.48 -35.67 3.86
N SER A 43 -51.11 -34.87 4.73
CA SER A 43 -50.79 -33.44 4.87
C SER A 43 -49.34 -33.23 5.32
N GLN A 44 -48.85 -34.01 6.29
CA GLN A 44 -47.46 -33.92 6.73
C GLN A 44 -46.45 -34.29 5.64
N LEU A 45 -46.80 -35.26 4.79
CA LEU A 45 -45.98 -35.65 3.64
C LEU A 45 -45.94 -34.53 2.61
N GLU A 46 -47.08 -33.88 2.34
CA GLU A 46 -47.17 -32.74 1.42
C GLU A 46 -46.35 -31.54 1.94
N ASP A 47 -46.47 -31.20 3.22
CA ASP A 47 -45.66 -30.17 3.86
C ASP A 47 -44.16 -30.49 3.80
N LEU A 48 -43.79 -31.75 4.05
CA LEU A 48 -42.41 -32.19 3.96
C LEU A 48 -41.87 -32.06 2.53
N MET A 49 -42.67 -32.43 1.52
CA MET A 49 -42.32 -32.27 0.12
C MET A 49 -42.14 -30.79 -0.26
N LEU A 50 -43.01 -29.90 0.23
CA LEU A 50 -42.87 -28.46 0.03
C LEU A 50 -41.55 -27.95 0.63
N SER A 51 -41.23 -28.33 1.87
CA SER A 51 -39.97 -27.94 2.52
C SER A 51 -38.74 -28.48 1.79
N TYR A 52 -38.79 -29.71 1.29
CA TYR A 52 -37.71 -30.30 0.49
C TYR A 52 -37.48 -29.53 -0.81
N THR A 53 -38.56 -29.15 -1.52
CA THR A 53 -38.42 -28.36 -2.74
C THR A 53 -37.90 -26.95 -2.48
N ALA A 54 -38.27 -26.34 -1.35
CA ALA A 54 -37.74 -25.05 -0.93
C ALA A 54 -36.23 -25.15 -0.63
N LEU A 55 -35.82 -26.15 0.16
CA LEU A 55 -34.41 -26.40 0.47
C LEU A 55 -33.59 -26.69 -0.81
N LYS A 56 -34.14 -27.45 -1.75
CA LYS A 56 -33.48 -27.72 -3.04
C LYS A 56 -33.23 -26.42 -3.81
N LYS A 57 -34.20 -25.51 -3.84
CA LYS A 57 -34.04 -24.19 -4.48
C LYS A 57 -32.95 -23.35 -3.81
N GLU A 58 -32.86 -23.38 -2.48
CA GLU A 58 -31.79 -22.69 -1.74
C GLU A 58 -30.41 -23.28 -2.08
N VAL A 59 -30.28 -24.60 -2.12
CA VAL A 59 -29.02 -25.27 -2.53
C VAL A 59 -28.63 -24.89 -3.95
N ASP A 60 -29.58 -24.85 -4.88
CA ASP A 60 -29.32 -24.43 -6.27
C ASP A 60 -28.94 -22.94 -6.35
N SER A 61 -29.54 -22.09 -5.52
CA SER A 61 -29.16 -20.67 -5.38
C SER A 61 -27.73 -20.51 -4.86
N LEU A 62 -27.40 -21.16 -3.74
CA LEU A 62 -26.05 -21.13 -3.16
C LEU A 62 -25.00 -21.68 -4.14
N ARG A 63 -25.33 -22.74 -4.89
CA ARG A 63 -24.45 -23.24 -5.96
C ARG A 63 -24.24 -22.22 -7.07
N SER A 64 -25.29 -21.49 -7.47
CA SER A 64 -25.20 -20.41 -8.45
C SER A 64 -24.34 -19.25 -7.94
N GLU A 65 -24.52 -18.84 -6.69
CA GLU A 65 -23.70 -17.82 -6.03
C GLU A 65 -22.23 -18.25 -5.95
N LEU A 66 -21.97 -19.50 -5.56
CA LEU A 66 -20.60 -20.04 -5.51
C LEU A 66 -19.95 -20.03 -6.91
N ARG A 67 -20.71 -20.35 -7.97
CA ARG A 67 -20.24 -20.23 -9.35
C ARG A 67 -19.95 -18.77 -9.72
N LYS A 68 -20.80 -17.83 -9.34
CA LYS A 68 -20.59 -16.39 -9.59
C LYS A 68 -19.36 -15.86 -8.87
N VAL A 69 -19.22 -16.14 -7.58
CA VAL A 69 -18.04 -15.73 -6.79
C VAL A 69 -16.77 -16.34 -7.36
N ARG A 70 -16.82 -17.63 -7.75
CA ARG A 70 -15.69 -18.29 -8.39
C ARG A 70 -15.37 -17.69 -9.76
N ALA A 71 -16.37 -17.33 -10.55
CA ALA A 71 -16.19 -16.65 -11.83
C ALA A 71 -15.62 -15.24 -11.66
N GLN A 72 -16.07 -14.47 -10.66
CA GLN A 72 -15.52 -13.16 -10.31
C GLN A 72 -14.07 -13.27 -9.85
N PHE A 73 -13.73 -14.28 -9.04
CA PHE A 73 -12.35 -14.52 -8.62
C PHE A 73 -11.45 -15.03 -9.76
N ASN A 74 -12.02 -15.82 -10.68
CA ASN A 74 -11.31 -16.32 -11.85
C ASN A 74 -11.26 -15.33 -13.02
N GLN A 75 -12.10 -14.29 -13.02
CA GLN A 75 -11.87 -13.05 -13.74
C GLN A 75 -10.70 -12.32 -13.07
N LYS A 76 -9.54 -12.96 -13.07
CA LYS A 76 -8.28 -12.27 -12.81
C LYS A 76 -8.18 -11.17 -13.86
N ASP A 77 -8.18 -9.93 -13.41
CA ASP A 77 -7.81 -8.82 -14.27
C ASP A 77 -6.50 -9.19 -14.97
N PRO A 78 -6.41 -9.12 -16.31
CA PRO A 78 -5.18 -9.44 -17.03
C PRO A 78 -4.02 -8.49 -16.64
N THR A 79 -4.32 -7.40 -15.92
CA THR A 79 -3.40 -6.44 -15.33
C THR A 79 -3.05 -6.73 -13.86
N ALA A 80 -3.70 -7.70 -13.22
CA ALA A 80 -3.41 -8.06 -11.83
C ALA A 80 -2.08 -8.80 -11.73
N ALA A 81 -1.17 -8.26 -10.93
CA ALA A 81 0.14 -8.86 -10.70
C ALA A 81 -0.01 -10.27 -10.11
N THR A 82 0.61 -11.25 -10.76
CA THR A 82 0.66 -12.63 -10.26
C THR A 82 1.71 -12.74 -9.16
N ARG A 83 1.58 -13.73 -8.26
CA ARG A 83 2.59 -14.03 -7.23
C ARG A 83 4.01 -14.19 -7.82
N GLY A 84 4.13 -14.74 -9.02
CA GLY A 84 5.40 -14.86 -9.73
C GLY A 84 5.99 -13.51 -10.14
N ASP A 85 5.15 -12.56 -10.58
CA ASP A 85 5.58 -11.20 -10.93
C ASP A 85 6.12 -10.47 -9.71
N ILE A 86 5.46 -10.64 -8.56
CA ILE A 86 5.90 -10.09 -7.26
C ILE A 86 7.25 -10.69 -6.85
N GLU A 87 7.45 -12.01 -7.04
CA GLU A 87 8.71 -12.67 -6.71
C GLU A 87 9.85 -12.21 -7.62
N ASN A 88 9.58 -12.08 -8.92
CA ASN A 88 10.53 -11.53 -9.89
C ASN A 88 10.89 -10.09 -9.55
N LEU A 89 9.90 -9.25 -9.25
CA LEU A 89 10.14 -7.88 -8.81
C LEU A 89 11.01 -7.82 -7.55
N ALA A 90 10.75 -8.69 -6.56
CA ALA A 90 11.57 -8.78 -5.35
C ALA A 90 13.02 -9.20 -5.63
N LYS A 91 13.25 -10.09 -6.61
CA LYS A 91 14.60 -10.46 -7.06
C LYS A 91 15.30 -9.27 -7.73
N THR A 92 14.63 -8.58 -8.65
CA THR A 92 15.16 -7.41 -9.34
C THR A 92 15.50 -6.28 -8.37
N ILE A 93 14.63 -5.99 -7.38
CA ILE A 93 14.88 -4.96 -6.37
C ILE A 93 16.15 -5.28 -5.55
N ARG A 94 16.31 -6.54 -5.10
CA ARG A 94 17.52 -6.95 -4.37
C ARG A 94 18.78 -6.82 -5.22
N GLU A 95 18.69 -7.15 -6.51
CA GLU A 95 19.81 -6.99 -7.43
C GLU A 95 20.19 -5.52 -7.61
N VAL A 96 19.22 -4.64 -7.83
CA VAL A 96 19.45 -3.20 -7.95
C VAL A 96 20.10 -2.64 -6.68
N ASP A 97 19.62 -3.05 -5.50
CA ASP A 97 20.17 -2.55 -4.23
C ASP A 97 21.62 -3.01 -3.99
N ARG A 98 21.94 -4.25 -4.40
CA ARG A 98 23.31 -4.76 -4.42
C ARG A 98 24.20 -3.94 -5.37
N LYS A 99 23.71 -3.60 -6.56
CA LYS A 99 24.44 -2.76 -7.54
C LYS A 99 24.66 -1.35 -7.00
N ARG A 100 23.64 -0.71 -6.44
CA ARG A 100 23.76 0.62 -5.81
C ARG A 100 24.80 0.64 -4.70
N SER A 101 24.83 -0.39 -3.86
CA SER A 101 25.81 -0.49 -2.78
C SER A 101 27.23 -0.64 -3.33
N ALA A 102 27.43 -1.49 -4.35
CA ALA A 102 28.72 -1.63 -5.02
C ALA A 102 29.18 -0.33 -5.72
N ASP A 103 28.27 0.36 -6.41
CA ASP A 103 28.55 1.63 -7.06
C ASP A 103 28.90 2.72 -6.03
N LYS A 104 28.21 2.77 -4.89
CA LYS A 104 28.53 3.69 -3.79
C LYS A 104 29.96 3.48 -3.29
N GLU A 105 30.38 2.24 -3.08
CA GLU A 105 31.76 1.91 -2.68
C GLU A 105 32.77 2.33 -3.74
N LEU A 106 32.47 2.09 -5.02
CA LEU A 106 33.33 2.51 -6.13
C LEU A 106 33.47 4.03 -6.20
N ILE A 107 32.36 4.76 -6.06
CA ILE A 107 32.35 6.23 -6.03
C ILE A 107 33.18 6.75 -4.86
N LEU A 108 33.03 6.18 -3.65
CA LEU A 108 33.83 6.58 -2.50
C LEU A 108 35.33 6.34 -2.72
N LYS A 109 35.68 5.21 -3.35
CA LYS A 109 37.08 4.90 -3.71
C LYS A 109 37.64 5.90 -4.71
N GLU A 110 36.90 6.21 -5.77
CA GLU A 110 37.32 7.20 -6.76
C GLU A 110 37.40 8.61 -6.16
N MET A 111 36.40 9.05 -5.39
CA MET A 111 36.49 10.35 -4.72
C MET A 111 37.73 10.45 -3.82
N LYS A 112 38.04 9.39 -3.07
CA LYS A 112 39.28 9.34 -2.27
C LYS A 112 40.54 9.39 -3.14
N SER A 113 40.56 8.69 -4.28
CA SER A 113 41.68 8.70 -5.22
C SER A 113 41.87 10.10 -5.82
N LEU A 114 40.80 10.77 -6.24
CA LEU A 114 40.82 12.14 -6.73
C LEU A 114 41.35 13.10 -5.66
N VAL A 115 40.84 13.03 -4.43
CA VAL A 115 41.33 13.87 -3.32
C VAL A 115 42.82 13.63 -3.06
N GLN A 116 43.27 12.37 -3.07
CA GLN A 116 44.69 12.04 -2.89
C GLN A 116 45.56 12.52 -4.06
N ASN A 117 45.04 12.49 -5.29
CA ASN A 117 45.73 13.01 -6.45
C ASN A 117 45.81 14.54 -6.39
N ILE A 118 44.76 15.23 -5.93
CA ILE A 118 44.75 16.67 -5.69
C ILE A 118 45.77 17.04 -4.59
N THR A 119 45.85 16.28 -3.49
CA THR A 119 46.85 16.56 -2.45
C THR A 119 48.29 16.27 -2.90
N LYS A 120 48.52 15.25 -3.75
CA LYS A 120 49.83 14.96 -4.33
C LYS A 120 50.26 15.94 -5.42
N SER A 121 49.31 16.48 -6.19
CA SER A 121 49.56 17.45 -7.26
C SER A 121 49.50 18.91 -6.79
N ARG A 122 49.14 19.15 -5.52
CA ARG A 122 49.26 20.47 -4.92
C ARG A 122 50.75 20.83 -4.84
N PRO A 123 51.23 21.87 -5.55
CA PRO A 123 52.55 22.40 -5.25
C PRO A 123 52.53 22.83 -3.78
N ASN A 124 53.59 22.50 -3.03
CA ASN A 124 53.84 23.06 -1.70
C ASN A 124 54.01 24.58 -1.85
N THR A 125 52.90 25.31 -1.92
CA THR A 125 52.88 26.72 -1.60
C THR A 125 52.79 26.80 -0.09
N THR A 126 53.95 26.70 0.55
CA THR A 126 54.19 27.39 1.81
C THR A 126 53.53 28.76 1.71
N PRO A 127 52.66 29.15 2.67
CA PRO A 127 52.12 30.50 2.71
C PRO A 127 53.31 31.44 2.56
N PRO A 128 53.38 32.27 1.50
CA PRO A 128 54.43 33.26 1.43
C PRO A 128 54.27 34.11 2.67
N ALA A 129 55.33 34.18 3.48
CA ALA A 129 55.40 35.10 4.60
C ALA A 129 54.84 36.45 4.12
N ALA A 130 53.84 36.95 4.86
CA ALA A 130 53.23 38.23 4.58
C ALA A 130 54.35 39.26 4.46
N THR A 131 54.62 39.72 3.24
CA THR A 131 55.41 40.93 3.03
C THR A 131 54.74 42.02 3.86
N PRO A 132 55.45 42.71 4.75
CA PRO A 132 54.86 43.80 5.52
C PRO A 132 54.34 44.84 4.53
N ARG A 133 53.02 44.91 4.36
CA ARG A 133 52.38 45.93 3.54
C ARG A 133 52.48 47.25 4.30
N SER A 134 53.20 48.20 3.73
CA SER A 134 53.28 49.58 4.20
C SER A 134 52.07 50.44 3.79
N GLU A 135 51.12 49.85 3.04
CA GLU A 135 49.93 50.53 2.53
C GLU A 135 48.75 50.35 3.48
N LYS A 136 48.07 51.44 3.82
CA LYS A 136 46.80 51.40 4.57
C LYS A 136 45.71 50.84 3.67
N GLY A 137 44.91 49.90 4.16
CA GLY A 137 43.85 49.27 3.39
C GLY A 137 42.92 48.42 4.25
N PHE A 138 41.91 47.85 3.61
CA PHE A 138 40.89 47.00 4.22
C PHE A 138 41.08 45.55 3.78
N GLU A 139 40.88 44.61 4.70
CA GLU A 139 40.83 43.18 4.39
C GLU A 139 39.37 42.76 4.22
N HIS A 140 39.02 42.21 3.06
CA HIS A 140 37.68 41.72 2.75
C HIS A 140 37.70 40.21 2.53
N SER A 141 36.85 39.48 3.23
CA SER A 141 36.64 38.05 2.97
C SER A 141 35.55 37.87 1.93
N VAL A 142 35.91 37.27 0.79
CA VAL A 142 35.00 37.10 -0.36
C VAL A 142 33.83 36.19 0.02
N GLN A 143 32.62 36.71 -0.11
CA GLN A 143 31.38 35.97 0.13
C GLN A 143 30.91 35.26 -1.16
N GLY A 144 29.98 34.32 -0.98
CA GLY A 144 29.38 33.58 -2.09
C GLY A 144 28.70 34.50 -3.11
N GLY A 145 29.14 34.44 -4.37
CA GLY A 145 28.56 35.23 -5.46
C GLY A 145 29.14 36.63 -5.63
N GLU A 146 30.10 37.05 -4.79
CA GLU A 146 30.79 38.32 -4.98
C GLU A 146 31.83 38.27 -6.10
N THR A 147 31.93 39.36 -6.85
CA THR A 147 32.98 39.57 -7.85
C THR A 147 33.91 40.69 -7.40
N ILE A 148 35.15 40.68 -7.87
CA ILE A 148 36.14 41.72 -7.54
C ILE A 148 35.60 43.11 -7.88
N SER A 149 34.91 43.25 -9.02
CA SER A 149 34.26 44.51 -9.43
C SER A 149 33.15 44.95 -8.48
N ALA A 150 32.30 44.03 -8.01
CA ALA A 150 31.24 44.34 -7.05
C ALA A 150 31.79 44.80 -5.70
N ILE A 151 32.83 44.12 -5.20
CA ILE A 151 33.51 44.48 -3.96
C ILE A 151 34.13 45.88 -4.09
N ILE A 152 34.85 46.15 -5.19
CA ILE A 152 35.41 47.49 -5.46
C ILE A 152 34.34 48.57 -5.51
N ALA A 153 33.20 48.29 -6.15
CA ALA A 153 32.09 49.25 -6.23
C ALA A 153 31.55 49.59 -4.83
N ALA A 154 31.29 48.58 -4.00
CA ALA A 154 30.81 48.77 -2.64
C ALA A 154 31.76 49.62 -1.78
N TYR A 155 33.06 49.33 -1.82
CA TYR A 155 34.05 50.12 -1.07
C TYR A 155 34.18 51.55 -1.61
N ASN A 156 34.08 51.74 -2.93
CA ASN A 156 34.08 53.08 -3.52
C ASN A 156 32.87 53.92 -3.10
N ASP A 157 31.71 53.31 -2.91
CA ASP A 157 30.50 54.01 -2.44
C ASP A 157 30.66 54.46 -0.99
N VAL A 158 31.24 53.61 -0.14
CA VAL A 158 31.58 53.95 1.26
C VAL A 158 32.65 55.06 1.32
N LEU A 159 33.68 54.99 0.47
CA LEU A 159 34.71 56.02 0.43
C LEU A 159 34.18 57.37 -0.05
N LYS A 160 33.23 57.36 -1.00
CA LYS A 160 32.56 58.55 -1.53
C LYS A 160 31.68 59.22 -0.47
N SER A 161 30.91 58.46 0.30
CA SER A 161 30.09 59.02 1.39
C SER A 161 30.93 59.66 2.49
N GLN A 162 32.14 59.16 2.69
CA GLN A 162 33.14 59.69 3.62
C GLN A 162 34.04 60.80 3.00
N GLY A 163 33.74 61.29 1.79
CA GLY A 163 34.42 62.46 1.20
C GLY A 163 35.74 62.18 0.48
N ALA A 164 36.06 60.92 0.15
CA ALA A 164 37.27 60.60 -0.62
C ALA A 164 37.17 61.12 -2.07
N LYS A 165 38.24 61.78 -2.55
CA LYS A 165 38.33 62.29 -3.94
C LYS A 165 38.81 61.22 -4.94
N LYS A 166 39.54 60.21 -4.46
CA LYS A 166 40.13 59.14 -5.27
C LYS A 166 39.30 57.86 -5.14
N ARG A 167 39.29 57.04 -6.19
CA ARG A 167 38.56 55.78 -6.26
C ARG A 167 39.53 54.59 -6.35
N ILE A 168 39.14 53.48 -5.74
CA ILE A 168 39.79 52.19 -5.88
C ILE A 168 39.55 51.68 -7.30
N THR A 169 40.61 51.28 -7.98
CA THR A 169 40.56 50.71 -9.33
C THR A 169 40.88 49.21 -9.29
N LEU A 170 40.39 48.46 -10.28
CA LEU A 170 40.71 47.04 -10.41
C LEU A 170 42.22 46.82 -10.47
N LYS A 171 42.96 47.66 -11.21
CA LYS A 171 44.41 47.59 -11.30
C LYS A 171 45.07 47.73 -9.92
N SER A 172 44.65 48.71 -9.12
CA SER A 172 45.19 48.92 -7.77
C SER A 172 44.95 47.73 -6.84
N VAL A 173 43.77 47.08 -6.94
CA VAL A 173 43.49 45.84 -6.19
C VAL A 173 44.34 44.68 -6.67
N LEU A 174 44.58 44.54 -7.98
CA LEU A 174 45.43 43.48 -8.52
C LEU A 174 46.91 43.68 -8.18
N ASP A 175 47.40 44.91 -8.26
CA ASP A 175 48.77 45.27 -7.87
C ASP A 175 49.00 45.01 -6.39
N ALA A 176 48.00 45.32 -5.55
CA ALA A 176 48.05 45.02 -4.13
C ALA A 176 47.93 43.52 -3.83
N ASN A 177 47.40 42.69 -4.75
CA ASN A 177 47.24 41.23 -4.59
C ASN A 177 47.92 40.45 -5.74
N PRO A 178 49.25 40.46 -5.84
CA PRO A 178 49.98 39.93 -7.01
C PRO A 178 49.84 38.41 -7.20
N LYS A 179 49.30 37.68 -6.22
CA LYS A 179 49.07 36.23 -6.26
C LYS A 179 47.60 35.86 -6.51
N LEU A 180 46.73 36.85 -6.66
CA LEU A 180 45.31 36.65 -6.92
C LEU A 180 45.07 36.39 -8.41
N ASN A 181 44.32 35.34 -8.73
CA ASN A 181 43.82 35.13 -10.09
C ASN A 181 42.46 35.83 -10.25
N PRO A 182 42.33 36.84 -11.14
CA PRO A 182 41.10 37.61 -11.28
C PRO A 182 39.89 36.79 -11.78
N ARG A 183 40.13 35.67 -12.48
CA ARG A 183 39.07 34.83 -13.07
C ARG A 183 38.56 33.74 -12.12
N SER A 184 39.22 33.52 -10.99
CA SER A 184 38.91 32.39 -10.10
C SER A 184 39.06 32.77 -8.63
N ILE A 185 38.28 33.75 -8.19
CA ILE A 185 38.23 34.10 -6.77
C ILE A 185 37.41 33.05 -5.99
N GLN A 186 37.91 32.63 -4.83
CA GLN A 186 37.27 31.60 -4.02
C GLN A 186 36.53 32.21 -2.83
N ILE A 187 35.42 31.59 -2.44
CA ILE A 187 34.68 31.96 -1.22
C ILE A 187 35.60 31.76 -0.01
N GLY A 188 35.67 32.77 0.86
CA GLY A 188 36.53 32.78 2.04
C GLY A 188 37.97 33.25 1.78
N GLN A 189 38.34 33.54 0.54
CA GLN A 189 39.65 34.13 0.22
C GLN A 189 39.72 35.56 0.76
N ILE A 190 40.82 35.90 1.44
CA ILE A 190 41.08 37.25 1.93
C ILE A 190 41.63 38.10 0.78
N LEU A 191 40.92 39.17 0.45
CA LEU A 191 41.28 40.15 -0.55
C LEU A 191 41.70 41.46 0.13
N PHE A 192 42.89 41.97 -0.20
CA PHE A 192 43.33 43.27 0.31
C PHE A 192 42.86 44.40 -0.61
N ILE A 193 42.20 45.41 -0.04
CA ILE A 193 41.65 46.55 -0.77
C ILE A 193 42.43 47.80 -0.32
N PRO A 194 43.26 48.40 -1.19
CA PRO A 194 44.07 49.56 -0.81
C PRO A 194 43.19 50.80 -0.60
N ASP A 195 43.46 51.58 0.45
CA ASP A 195 42.79 52.86 0.69
C ASP A 195 43.45 53.96 -0.16
N PRO A 196 42.72 54.64 -1.06
CA PRO A 196 43.30 55.65 -1.94
C PRO A 196 43.46 57.03 -1.31
N ARG A 197 43.08 57.24 -0.04
CA ARG A 197 43.10 58.54 0.65
C ARG A 197 44.48 59.15 0.85
#